data_AF-C5TC26-F1
#
_entry.id   AF-C5TC26-F1
#
_cell.length_a   1.000
_cell.length_b   1.000
_cell.length_c   1.000
_cell.angle_alpha   90.00
_cell.angle_beta   90.00
_cell.angle_gamma   90.00
#
_symmetry.space_group_name_H-M   'P 1'
#
loop_
_entity.id
_entity.type
_entity.pdbx_description
1 polymer ?
#
loop_
_entity_poly.entity_id
_entity_poly.type
_entity_poly.pdbx_seq_one_letter_code
_entity_poly.pdbx_strand_id
1 'polypeptide(L)'
;RPILHGLASYGLVAYALLRQCCAGDPARLKALDIRFAAPVYPGETLVTEIWRVPGQPAQVQLRARVLERDKVVLSHGFAELA
;
A
#
# COMPACT_ATOMS: atom_id res chain seq x y z
N ARG A 1 7.69 11.52 19.84
CA ARG A 1 7.92 11.73 18.39
C ARG A 1 6.56 11.73 17.70
N PRO A 2 6.21 12.74 16.89
CA PRO A 2 4.94 12.75 16.16
C PRO A 2 4.90 11.62 15.11
N ILE A 3 3.70 11.14 14.81
CA ILE A 3 3.48 10.11 13.79
C ILE A 3 3.19 10.75 12.43
N LEU A 4 3.52 10.06 11.34
CA LEU A 4 3.03 10.38 10.01
C LEU A 4 1.55 10.01 9.93
N HIS A 5 0.74 10.88 9.32
CA HIS A 5 -0.69 10.64 9.14
C HIS A 5 -0.93 9.32 8.40
N GLY A 6 -1.93 8.55 8.85
CA GLY A 6 -2.31 7.30 8.20
C GLY A 6 -2.58 7.50 6.70
N LEU A 7 -3.36 8.53 6.35
CA LEU A 7 -3.66 8.86 4.96
C LEU A 7 -2.43 9.26 4.12
N ALA A 8 -1.37 9.79 4.72
CA ALA A 8 -0.12 10.02 4.00
C ALA A 8 0.60 8.71 3.67
N SER A 9 0.62 7.75 4.62
CA SER A 9 1.14 6.41 4.39
C SER A 9 0.32 5.64 3.36
N TYR A 10 -1.01 5.80 3.41
CA TYR A 10 -1.94 5.27 2.41
C TYR A 10 -1.64 5.79 1.01
N GLY A 11 -1.42 7.10 0.86
CA GLY A 11 -1.04 7.72 -0.41
C GLY A 11 0.29 7.18 -0.98
N LEU A 12 1.28 6.94 -0.12
CA LEU A 12 2.55 6.31 -0.53
C LEU A 12 2.36 4.88 -1.03
N VAL A 13 1.49 4.10 -0.37
CA VAL A 13 1.13 2.75 -0.83
C VAL A 13 0.39 2.79 -2.17
N ALA A 14 -0.59 3.70 -2.32
CA ALA A 14 -1.31 3.90 -3.57
C ALA A 14 -0.36 4.28 -4.72
N TYR A 15 0.61 5.16 -4.45
CA TYR A 15 1.64 5.53 -5.42
C TYR A 15 2.51 4.34 -5.84
N ALA A 16 2.96 3.52 -4.88
CA ALA A 16 3.71 2.30 -5.18
C ALA A 16 2.89 1.32 -6.04
N LEU A 17 1.61 1.14 -5.70
CA LEU A 17 0.68 0.31 -6.46
C LEU A 17 0.51 0.81 -7.91
N LEU A 18 0.29 2.12 -8.10
CA LEU A 18 0.14 2.71 -9.43
C LEU A 18 1.39 2.50 -10.30
N ARG A 19 2.58 2.66 -9.73
CA ARG A 19 3.84 2.43 -10.45
C ARG A 19 4.02 0.97 -10.86
N GLN A 20 3.75 0.04 -9.95
CA GLN A 20 4.04 -1.38 -10.17
C GLN A 20 2.95 -2.13 -10.94
N CYS A 21 1.69 -1.68 -10.86
CA CYS A 21 0.56 -2.40 -11.42
C CYS A 21 -0.21 -1.62 -12.50
N CYS A 22 -0.11 -0.29 -12.51
CA CYS A 22 -0.90 0.57 -13.41
C CYS A 22 -0.06 1.36 -14.41
N ALA A 23 1.26 1.12 -14.52
CA ALA A 23 2.17 1.92 -15.34
C ALA A 23 2.11 3.43 -15.06
N GLY A 24 1.73 3.81 -13.83
CA GLY A 24 1.55 5.20 -13.42
C GLY A 24 0.22 5.85 -13.80
N ASP A 25 -0.70 5.14 -14.46
CA ASP A 25 -2.02 5.67 -14.81
C ASP A 25 -3.00 5.58 -13.62
N PRO A 26 -3.41 6.71 -13.02
CA PRO A 26 -4.35 6.72 -11.89
C PRO A 26 -5.76 6.24 -12.28
N ALA A 27 -6.18 6.35 -13.55
CA ALA A 27 -7.52 5.95 -13.98
C ALA A 27 -7.76 4.43 -13.89
N ARG A 28 -6.66 3.66 -13.80
CA ARG A 28 -6.66 2.20 -13.67
C ARG A 28 -6.84 1.71 -12.25
N LEU A 29 -6.64 2.53 -11.22
CA LEU A 29 -6.95 2.15 -9.84
C LEU A 29 -8.42 2.43 -9.56
N LYS A 30 -9.23 1.37 -9.41
CA LYS A 30 -10.68 1.47 -9.20
C LYS A 30 -11.08 1.47 -7.73
N ALA A 31 -10.42 0.65 -6.93
CA ALA A 31 -10.61 0.60 -5.50
C ALA A 31 -9.29 0.33 -4.79
N LEU A 32 -9.15 0.89 -3.59
CA LEU A 32 -8.07 0.58 -2.66
C LEU A 32 -8.68 0.61 -1.25
N ASP A 33 -8.51 -0.49 -0.53
CA ASP A 33 -8.88 -0.62 0.88
C ASP A 33 -7.68 -1.18 1.64
N ILE A 34 -7.41 -0.68 2.84
CA ILE A 34 -6.33 -1.20 3.67
C ILE A 34 -6.55 -0.83 5.14
N ARG A 35 -6.16 -1.73 6.05
CA ARG A 35 -6.25 -1.52 7.49
C ARG A 35 -4.97 -0.88 8.05
N PHE A 36 -5.12 0.26 8.72
CA PHE A 36 -4.05 0.87 9.54
C PHE A 36 -3.77 0.00 10.78
N ALA A 37 -2.61 -0.64 10.82
CA ALA A 37 -2.24 -1.61 11.85
C ALA A 37 -1.30 -1.04 12.92
N ALA A 38 -0.45 -0.08 12.56
CA ALA A 38 0.51 0.54 13.48
C ALA A 38 0.97 1.91 12.95
N PRO A 39 1.51 2.80 13.81
CA PRO A 39 2.02 4.09 13.39
C PRO A 39 3.28 3.97 12.52
N VAL A 40 3.42 4.93 11.60
CA VAL A 40 4.64 5.25 10.86
C VAL A 40 5.22 6.53 11.43
N TYR A 41 6.53 6.61 11.55
CA TYR A 41 7.24 7.82 11.96
C TYR A 41 7.89 8.49 10.73
N PRO A 42 7.91 9.83 10.66
CA PRO A 42 8.62 10.52 9.57
C PRO A 42 10.09 10.08 9.50
N GLY A 43 10.56 9.81 8.27
CA GLY A 43 11.91 9.31 7.99
C GLY A 43 12.01 7.78 7.86
N GLU A 44 10.95 7.03 8.17
CA GLU A 44 10.91 5.58 7.96
C GLU A 44 10.63 5.20 6.51
N THR A 45 11.18 4.06 6.08
CA THR A 45 11.02 3.50 4.75
C THR A 45 9.84 2.54 4.73
N LEU A 46 8.78 2.93 4.00
CA LEU A 46 7.64 2.06 3.70
C LEU A 46 7.99 1.07 2.58
N VAL A 47 8.03 -0.21 2.91
CA VAL A 47 8.14 -1.31 1.95
C VAL A 47 6.74 -1.83 1.64
N THR A 48 6.26 -1.59 0.43
CA THR A 48 4.97 -2.07 -0.08
C THR A 48 5.16 -3.40 -0.80
N GLU A 49 4.54 -4.44 -0.25
CA GLU A 49 4.52 -5.78 -0.84
C GLU A 49 3.18 -5.96 -1.56
N ILE A 50 3.22 -6.46 -2.81
CA ILE A 50 2.05 -6.59 -3.67
C ILE A 50 2.03 -7.99 -4.25
N TRP A 51 0.88 -8.65 -4.17
CA TRP A 51 0.65 -10.00 -4.69
C TRP A 51 -0.53 -10.00 -5.65
N ARG A 52 -0.36 -10.66 -6.80
CA ARG A 52 -1.47 -10.93 -7.72
C ARG A 52 -2.33 -12.06 -7.16
N VAL A 53 -3.65 -11.93 -7.29
CA VAL A 53 -4.58 -12.97 -6.86
C VAL A 53 -4.77 -13.99 -8.00
N PRO A 54 -4.50 -15.29 -7.78
CA PRO A 54 -4.74 -16.32 -8.79
C PRO A 54 -6.19 -16.34 -9.25
N GLY A 55 -6.42 -16.38 -10.56
CA GLY A 55 -7.76 -16.36 -11.15
C GLY A 55 -8.46 -14.99 -11.13
N GLN A 56 -7.85 -13.94 -10.58
CA GLN A 56 -8.43 -12.59 -10.49
C GLN A 56 -7.43 -11.54 -11.00
N PRO A 57 -7.28 -11.36 -12.33
CA PRO A 57 -6.22 -10.54 -12.91
C PRO A 57 -6.33 -9.04 -12.57
N ALA A 58 -7.55 -8.59 -12.28
CA ALA A 58 -7.86 -7.23 -11.88
C ALA A 58 -7.66 -6.98 -10.37
N GLN A 59 -7.35 -8.01 -9.57
CA GLN A 59 -7.26 -7.87 -8.12
C GLN A 59 -5.84 -8.13 -7.62
N VAL A 60 -5.42 -7.29 -6.68
CA VAL A 60 -4.17 -7.46 -5.96
C VAL A 60 -4.37 -7.35 -4.46
N GLN A 61 -3.59 -8.11 -3.72
CA GLN A 61 -3.46 -8.01 -2.27
C GLN A 61 -2.18 -7.25 -1.96
N LEU A 62 -2.19 -6.45 -0.90
CA LEU A 62 -1.03 -5.66 -0.51
C LEU A 62 -0.88 -5.50 0.99
N ARG A 63 0.37 -5.25 1.40
CA ARG A 63 0.78 -4.98 2.78
C ARG A 63 1.88 -3.94 2.75
N ALA A 64 1.99 -3.14 3.80
CA ALA A 64 3.17 -2.30 3.99
C ALA A 64 3.79 -2.51 5.38
N ARG A 65 5.12 -2.58 5.39
CA ARG A 65 5.94 -2.61 6.60
C ARG A 65 6.95 -1.47 6.60
N VAL A 66 7.36 -1.04 7.79
CA VAL A 66 8.51 -0.15 7.94
C VAL A 66 9.78 -0.98 8.02
N LEU A 67 10.78 -0.63 7.21
CA LEU A 67 12.03 -1.39 7.13
C LEU A 67 12.82 -1.33 8.44
N GLU A 68 12.87 -0.15 9.06
CA GLU A 68 13.72 0.17 10.22
C GLU A 68 13.33 -0.61 11.48
N ARG A 69 12.06 -1.04 11.58
CA ARG A 69 11.53 -1.76 12.74
C ARG A 69 10.99 -3.15 12.41
N ASP A 70 11.07 -3.53 11.13
CA ASP A 70 10.43 -4.72 10.56
C ASP A 70 8.98 -4.92 11.06
N LYS A 71 8.19 -3.82 11.03
CA LYS A 71 6.83 -3.81 11.58
C LYS A 71 5.81 -3.54 10.50
N VAL A 72 4.78 -4.39 10.42
CA VAL A 72 3.60 -4.15 9.57
C VAL A 72 2.83 -2.94 10.08
N VAL A 73 2.63 -1.96 9.22
CA VAL A 73 1.94 -0.69 9.51
C VAL A 73 0.61 -0.58 8.75
N LEU A 74 0.53 -1.24 7.59
CA LEU A 74 -0.69 -1.36 6.80
C LEU A 74 -0.90 -2.84 6.45
N SER A 75 -2.07 -3.38 6.75
CA SER A 75 -2.37 -4.82 6.65
C SER A 75 -3.71 -5.08 5.97
N HIS A 76 -3.93 -6.31 5.48
CA HIS A 76 -5.18 -6.72 4.82
C HIS A 76 -5.58 -5.77 3.67
N GLY A 77 -4.58 -5.32 2.91
CA GLY A 77 -4.82 -4.39 1.83
C GLY A 77 -5.29 -5.10 0.57
N PHE A 78 -6.26 -4.49 -0.10
CA PHE A 78 -6.85 -4.96 -1.33
C PHE A 78 -6.94 -3.80 -2.32
N ALA A 79 -6.67 -4.07 -3.59
CA ALA A 79 -6.95 -3.14 -4.66
C ALA A 79 -7.55 -3.80 -5.89
N GLU A 80 -8.45 -3.08 -6.53
CA GLU A 80 -9.08 -3.43 -7.79
C GLU A 80 -8.55 -2.51 -8.90
N LEU A 81 -8.16 -3.13 -10.01
CA LEU A 81 -7.52 -2.52 -11.16
C LEU A 81 -8.40 -2.68 -12.41
N ALA A 82 -8.24 -1.76 -13.37
CA ALA A 82 -8.84 -1.86 -14.70
C ALA A 82 -7.91 -2.44 -15.77
#